data_AF-A0A524KFC7-F1
#
_entry.id   AF-A0A524KFC7-F1
#
_cell.length_a   1.000
_cell.length_b   1.000
_cell.length_c   1.000
_cell.angle_alpha   90.00
_cell.angle_beta   90.00
_cell.angle_gamma   90.00
#
_symmetry.space_group_name_H-M   'P 1'
#
loop_
_entity.id
_entity.type
_entity.pdbx_description
1 polymer ?
#
loop_
_entity_poly.entity_id
_entity_poly.type
_entity_poly.pdbx_seq_one_letter_code
_entity_poly.pdbx_strand_id
1 'polypeptide(L)'
;MEVILLCKSRTTERFFNLPDLQRLLPPELDQLLAEPRPDVVVYVDAASFPRKNFPALIARLVASRRLHWAVIDRSRSIVDPASLFHAGAVDYIPGDAPDGLVNEERLRILARFSTRQEPSGMHPHG
;
A
#
# COMPACT_ATOMS: atom_id res chain seq x y z
N MET A 1 5.29 -1.10 12.11
CA MET A 1 4.61 -1.24 10.82
C MET A 1 5.70 -1.45 9.79
N GLU A 2 5.78 -2.64 9.23
CA GLU A 2 6.75 -3.01 8.20
C GLU A 2 6.29 -2.55 6.82
N VAL A 3 7.23 -2.43 5.87
CA VAL A 3 6.95 -1.96 4.52
C VAL A 3 7.42 -2.98 3.49
N ILE A 4 6.48 -3.36 2.62
CA ILE A 4 6.77 -4.15 1.44
C ILE A 4 6.50 -3.30 0.21
N LEU A 5 7.50 -3.19 -0.66
CA LEU A 5 7.38 -2.59 -1.99
C LEU A 5 7.20 -3.68 -3.05
N LEU A 6 6.04 -3.69 -3.68
CA LEU A 6 5.71 -4.55 -4.81
C LEU A 6 6.02 -3.83 -6.13
N CYS A 7 7.19 -4.12 -6.73
CA CYS A 7 7.62 -3.46 -7.96
C CYS A 7 8.53 -4.33 -8.84
N LYS A 8 8.57 -4.01 -10.14
CA LYS A 8 9.52 -4.57 -11.12
C LYS A 8 10.80 -3.75 -11.23
N SER A 9 10.74 -2.46 -10.93
CA SER A 9 11.88 -1.53 -11.05
C SER A 9 12.32 -1.02 -9.68
N ARG A 10 13.65 -0.94 -9.48
CA ARG A 10 14.25 -0.35 -8.28
C ARG A 10 14.10 1.17 -8.21
N THR A 11 13.72 1.85 -9.30
CA THR A 11 13.53 3.31 -9.30
C THR A 11 12.57 3.77 -8.20
N THR A 12 11.59 2.93 -7.86
CA THR A 12 10.58 3.23 -6.84
C THR A 12 11.14 3.18 -5.41
N GLU A 13 12.27 2.51 -5.18
CA GLU A 13 12.92 2.44 -3.86
C GLU A 13 13.36 3.82 -3.37
N ARG A 14 13.64 4.77 -4.27
CA ARG A 14 14.06 6.14 -3.91
C ARG A 14 13.07 6.87 -3.01
N PHE A 15 11.78 6.53 -3.06
CA PHE A 15 10.76 7.17 -2.24
C PHE A 15 10.83 6.71 -0.78
N PHE A 16 11.62 5.68 -0.47
CA PHE A 16 11.73 5.09 0.85
C PHE A 16 13.06 5.44 1.49
N ASN A 17 13.01 5.91 2.73
CA ASN A 17 14.16 6.06 3.60
C ASN A 17 13.92 5.23 4.86
N LEU A 18 14.05 3.91 4.70
CA LEU A 18 13.78 2.90 5.72
C LEU A 18 14.89 1.85 5.71
N PRO A 19 15.38 1.40 6.88
CA PRO A 19 16.43 0.39 6.94
C PRO A 19 15.96 -0.99 6.48
N ASP A 20 14.69 -1.34 6.70
CA ASP A 20 14.14 -2.68 6.49
C ASP A 20 13.11 -2.73 5.34
N LEU A 21 13.38 -2.03 4.23
CA LEU A 21 12.51 -2.09 3.06
C LEU A 21 12.60 -3.46 2.36
N GLN A 22 11.52 -4.23 2.40
CA GLN A 22 11.42 -5.46 1.64
C GLN A 22 10.88 -5.17 0.23
N ARG A 23 11.57 -5.63 -0.82
CA ARG A 23 11.07 -5.57 -2.20
C ARG A 23 10.62 -6.93 -2.67
N LEU A 24 9.40 -7.01 -3.19
CA LEU A 24 8.82 -8.18 -3.85
C LEU A 24 8.42 -7.85 -5.30
N LEU A 25 8.36 -8.87 -6.14
CA LEU A 25 7.87 -8.80 -7.51
C LEU A 25 6.36 -9.02 -7.56
N PRO A 26 5.65 -8.47 -8.57
CA PRO A 26 4.21 -8.63 -8.71
C PRO A 26 3.61 -10.05 -8.52
N PRO A 27 4.24 -11.14 -8.99
CA PRO A 27 3.72 -12.50 -8.76
C PRO A 27 3.69 -12.91 -7.28
N GLU A 28 4.49 -12.28 -6.42
CA GLU A 28 4.57 -12.60 -4.99
C GLU A 28 3.41 -11.98 -4.18
N LEU A 29 2.56 -11.16 -4.82
CA LEU A 29 1.36 -10.61 -4.19
C LEU A 29 0.39 -11.69 -3.71
N ASP A 30 0.30 -12.81 -4.42
CA ASP A 30 -0.59 -13.93 -4.03
C ASP A 30 -0.26 -14.46 -2.64
N GLN A 31 1.03 -14.50 -2.28
CA GLN A 31 1.48 -14.95 -0.96
C GLN A 31 1.06 -13.95 0.13
N LEU A 32 1.21 -12.65 -0.13
CA LEU A 32 0.78 -11.60 0.81
C LEU A 32 -0.73 -11.57 1.04
N LEU A 33 -1.51 -11.93 0.03
CA LEU A 33 -2.97 -11.98 0.13
C LEU A 33 -3.47 -13.25 0.81
N ALA A 34 -2.73 -14.36 0.69
CA ALA A 34 -3.06 -15.62 1.35
C ALA A 34 -2.85 -15.53 2.88
N GLU A 35 -1.79 -14.84 3.30
CA GLU A 35 -1.43 -14.64 4.71
C GLU A 35 -1.27 -13.14 5.02
N PRO A 36 -2.38 -12.38 5.09
CA PRO A 36 -2.32 -10.94 5.31
C PRO A 36 -1.83 -10.64 6.73
N ARG A 37 -0.77 -9.81 6.81
CA ARG A 37 -0.17 -9.35 8.05
C ARG A 37 -0.66 -7.93 8.37
N PRO A 38 -1.35 -7.70 9.51
CA PRO A 38 -1.96 -6.41 9.83
C PRO A 38 -0.92 -5.33 10.20
N ASP A 39 0.31 -5.71 10.52
CA ASP A 39 1.41 -4.81 10.83
C ASP A 39 2.24 -4.42 9.60
N VAL A 40 1.83 -4.84 8.40
CA VAL A 40 2.53 -4.57 7.13
C VAL A 40 1.70 -3.65 6.25
N VAL A 41 2.36 -2.69 5.60
CA VAL A 41 1.80 -1.99 4.43
C VAL A 41 2.50 -2.42 3.15
N VAL A 42 1.69 -2.76 2.16
CA VAL A 42 2.15 -3.09 0.81
C VAL A 42 1.99 -1.88 -0.10
N TYR A 43 3.11 -1.28 -0.49
CA TYR A 43 3.15 -0.27 -1.53
C TYR A 43 3.22 -0.93 -2.90
N VAL A 44 2.27 -0.60 -3.78
CA VAL A 44 2.21 -1.17 -5.12
C VAL A 44 2.59 -0.12 -6.16
N ASP A 45 3.66 -0.39 -6.91
CA ASP A 45 4.04 0.47 -8.05
C ASP A 45 3.10 0.20 -9.23
N ALA A 46 2.23 1.16 -9.54
CA ALA A 46 1.26 1.06 -10.63
C ALA A 46 1.95 0.78 -11.98
N ALA A 47 3.15 1.33 -12.20
CA ALA A 47 3.92 1.13 -13.43
C ALA A 47 4.47 -0.31 -13.57
N SER A 48 4.45 -1.10 -12.50
CA SER A 48 4.87 -2.52 -12.53
C SER A 48 3.78 -3.44 -13.08
N PHE A 49 2.56 -2.93 -13.27
CA PHE A 49 1.41 -3.66 -13.79
C PHE A 49 0.96 -3.08 -15.13
N PRO A 50 0.50 -3.91 -16.09
CA PRO A 50 -0.18 -3.39 -17.27
C PRO A 50 -1.42 -2.59 -16.86
N ARG A 51 -1.64 -1.40 -17.45
CA ARG A 51 -2.78 -0.53 -17.11
C ARG A 51 -4.13 -1.25 -17.15
N LYS A 52 -4.32 -2.17 -18.11
CA LYS A 52 -5.53 -3.01 -18.24
C LYS A 52 -5.76 -3.96 -17.06
N ASN A 53 -4.71 -4.34 -16.34
CA ASN A 53 -4.78 -5.26 -15.19
C ASN A 53 -4.89 -4.51 -13.85
N PHE A 54 -4.67 -3.20 -13.84
CA PHE A 54 -4.68 -2.39 -12.63
C PHE A 54 -6.04 -2.42 -11.90
N PRO A 55 -7.21 -2.33 -12.59
CA PRO A 55 -8.50 -2.47 -11.92
C PRO A 55 -8.68 -3.81 -11.20
N ALA A 56 -8.23 -4.91 -11.82
CA ALA A 56 -8.29 -6.24 -11.21
C ALA A 56 -7.36 -6.36 -9.99
N LEU A 57 -6.18 -5.75 -10.06
CA LEU A 57 -5.27 -5.64 -8.91
C LEU A 57 -5.93 -4.88 -7.75
N ILE A 58 -6.54 -3.71 -8.00
CA ILE A 58 -7.23 -2.95 -6.95
C ILE A 58 -8.36 -3.79 -6.34
N ALA A 59 -9.19 -4.45 -7.16
CA ALA A 59 -10.25 -5.31 -6.66
C ALA A 59 -9.74 -6.42 -5.72
N ARG A 60 -8.57 -6.99 -6.00
CA ARG A 60 -7.92 -7.99 -5.14
C ARG A 60 -7.41 -7.40 -3.83
N LEU A 61 -6.83 -6.20 -3.86
CA LEU A 61 -6.37 -5.49 -2.65
C LEU A 61 -7.56 -5.13 -1.75
N VAL A 62 -8.64 -4.60 -2.34
CA VAL A 62 -9.89 -4.26 -1.65
C VAL A 62 -10.53 -5.49 -0.99
N ALA A 63 -10.49 -6.66 -1.65
CA ALA A 63 -11.01 -7.89 -1.09
C ALA A 63 -10.21 -8.37 0.14
N SER A 64 -8.96 -7.94 0.31
CA SER A 64 -8.10 -8.32 1.43
C SER A 64 -8.33 -7.40 2.64
N ARG A 65 -9.31 -7.76 3.49
CA ARG A 65 -9.73 -6.95 4.64
C ARG A 65 -8.67 -6.74 5.74
N ARG A 66 -7.56 -7.46 5.71
CA ARG A 66 -6.51 -7.41 6.74
C ARG A 66 -5.17 -6.88 6.23
N LEU A 67 -5.10 -6.49 4.96
CA LEU A 67 -3.87 -5.99 4.35
C LEU A 67 -3.95 -4.48 4.22
N HIS A 68 -3.00 -3.75 4.81
CA HIS A 68 -2.83 -2.34 4.48
C HIS A 68 -2.12 -2.23 3.15
N TRP A 69 -2.66 -1.42 2.24
CA TRP A 69 -2.10 -1.25 0.91
C TRP A 69 -2.07 0.22 0.52
N ALA A 70 -1.07 0.55 -0.29
CA ALA A 70 -0.80 1.89 -0.78
C ALA A 70 -0.41 1.81 -2.25
N VAL A 71 -0.51 2.93 -2.96
CA VAL A 71 -0.21 2.97 -4.40
C VAL A 71 0.86 4.01 -4.68
N ILE A 72 1.79 3.66 -5.55
CA ILE A 72 2.78 4.58 -6.12
C ILE A 72 2.48 4.75 -7.60
N ASP A 73 2.25 5.99 -8.03
CA ASP A 73 1.88 6.32 -9.41
C ASP A 73 2.90 7.25 -10.07
N ARG A 74 4.08 6.69 -10.35
CA ARG A 74 5.19 7.42 -10.99
C ARG A 74 4.83 8.01 -12.35
N SER A 75 3.97 7.31 -13.08
CA SER A 75 3.59 7.68 -14.44
C SER A 75 2.34 8.55 -14.51
N ARG A 76 1.79 8.99 -13.36
CA ARG A 76 0.54 9.77 -13.28
C ARG A 76 -0.60 9.13 -14.07
N SER A 77 -0.70 7.82 -13.97
CA SER A 77 -1.65 6.98 -14.71
C SER A 77 -3.02 6.89 -14.04
N ILE A 78 -3.11 7.27 -12.76
CA ILE A 78 -4.31 7.25 -11.95
C ILE A 78 -4.93 8.65 -11.96
N VAL A 79 -6.12 8.75 -12.55
CA VAL A 79 -6.82 10.02 -12.77
C VAL A 79 -7.48 10.53 -11.47
N ASP A 80 -7.98 9.61 -10.64
CA ASP A 80 -8.66 9.91 -9.39
C ASP A 80 -8.02 9.14 -8.22
N PRO A 81 -6.97 9.69 -7.59
CA PRO A 81 -6.37 9.09 -6.40
C PRO A 81 -7.32 9.01 -5.21
N ALA A 82 -8.34 9.88 -5.11
CA ALA A 82 -9.28 9.87 -3.99
C ALA A 82 -10.12 8.58 -3.97
N SER A 83 -10.46 8.05 -5.14
CA SER A 83 -11.12 6.74 -5.27
C SER A 83 -10.35 5.59 -4.60
N LEU A 84 -9.02 5.66 -4.54
CA LEU A 84 -8.21 4.63 -3.88
C LEU A 84 -8.40 4.63 -2.37
N PHE A 85 -8.48 5.82 -1.76
CA PHE A 85 -8.73 5.95 -0.32
C PHE A 85 -10.15 5.48 0.05
N HIS A 86 -11.14 5.78 -0.80
CA HIS A 86 -12.50 5.22 -0.64
C HIS A 86 -12.53 3.70 -0.76
N ALA A 87 -11.62 3.12 -1.54
CA ALA A 87 -11.46 1.68 -1.68
C ALA A 87 -10.66 1.04 -0.53
N GLY A 88 -10.05 1.83 0.36
CA GLY A 88 -9.29 1.35 1.52
C GLY A 88 -7.76 1.45 1.40
N ALA A 89 -7.23 2.17 0.41
CA ALA A 89 -5.82 2.52 0.39
C ALA A 89 -5.47 3.38 1.62
N VAL A 90 -4.35 3.08 2.27
CA VAL A 90 -3.87 3.86 3.41
C VAL A 90 -2.95 5.00 2.99
N ASP A 91 -2.37 4.93 1.80
CA ASP A 91 -1.42 5.92 1.30
C ASP A 91 -1.38 5.97 -0.24
N TYR A 92 -0.93 7.11 -0.77
CA TYR A 92 -0.72 7.34 -2.20
C TYR A 92 0.54 8.20 -2.42
N ILE A 93 1.43 7.75 -3.31
CA ILE A 93 2.68 8.44 -3.65
C ILE A 93 2.64 8.89 -5.12
N PRO A 94 2.55 10.20 -5.40
CA PRO A 94 2.59 10.70 -6.76
C PRO A 94 4.01 10.65 -7.35
N GLY A 95 4.14 10.71 -8.67
CA GLY A 95 5.43 10.60 -9.34
C GLY A 95 6.44 11.71 -9.08
N ASP A 96 5.98 12.88 -8.63
CA ASP A 96 6.79 14.04 -8.23
C ASP A 96 7.06 14.11 -6.73
N ALA A 97 6.72 13.05 -5.98
CA ALA A 97 7.10 12.92 -4.58
C ALA A 97 8.62 13.05 -4.42
N PRO A 98 9.09 13.69 -3.32
CA PRO A 98 10.51 13.77 -3.03
C PRO A 98 11.07 12.39 -2.66
N ASP A 99 12.37 12.22 -2.87
CA ASP A 99 13.10 11.05 -2.40
C ASP A 99 13.01 10.96 -0.86
N GLY A 100 12.90 9.74 -0.34
CA GLY A 100 12.76 9.49 1.11
C GLY A 100 11.44 9.95 1.74
N LEU A 101 10.41 10.28 0.95
CA LEU A 101 9.08 10.66 1.47
C LEU A 101 8.49 9.63 2.44
N VAL A 102 8.66 8.35 2.15
CA VAL A 102 8.24 7.25 3.02
C VAL A 102 9.37 6.97 4.01
N ASN A 103 9.20 7.50 5.22
CA ASN A 103 10.12 7.37 6.34
C ASN A 103 9.36 6.93 7.60
N GLU A 104 10.07 6.71 8.70
CA GLU A 104 9.46 6.25 9.96
C GLU A 104 8.34 7.15 10.48
N GLU A 105 8.44 8.47 10.31
CA GLU A 105 7.41 9.40 10.74
C GLU A 105 6.12 9.18 9.96
N ARG A 106 6.21 9.04 8.64
CA ARG A 106 5.07 8.71 7.78
C ARG A 106 4.44 7.37 8.20
N LEU A 107 5.26 6.35 8.47
CA LEU A 107 4.76 5.04 8.94
C LEU A 107 4.06 5.13 10.30
N ARG A 108 4.56 5.95 11.23
CA ARG A 108 3.88 6.21 12.51
C ARG A 108 2.51 6.86 12.30
N ILE A 109 2.38 7.76 11.34
CA ILE A 109 1.10 8.37 10.97
C ILE A 109 0.16 7.30 10.39
N LEU A 110 0.63 6.52 9.42
CA LEU A 110 -0.17 5.46 8.78
C LEU A 110 -0.65 4.43 9.79
N ALA A 111 0.21 3.95 10.69
CA ALA A 111 -0.16 2.99 11.73
C ALA A 111 -1.32 3.51 12.61
N ARG A 112 -1.30 4.79 12.98
CA ARG A 112 -2.38 5.42 13.77
C ARG A 112 -3.69 5.52 12.98
N PHE A 113 -3.62 5.80 11.68
CA PHE A 113 -4.80 5.83 10.81
C PHE A 113 -5.40 4.43 10.63
N SER A 114 -4.55 3.42 10.38
CA SER A 114 -4.94 2.02 10.24
C SER A 114 -5.68 1.50 11.48
N THR A 115 -5.17 1.78 12.69
CA THR A 115 -5.84 1.36 13.94
C THR A 115 -7.21 2.00 14.18
N ARG A 116 -7.54 3.12 13.50
CA ARG A 116 -8.85 3.78 13.60
C ARG A 116 -9.88 3.27 12.59
N GLN A 117 -9.42 2.57 11.55
CA GLN A 117 -10.30 1.98 10.54
C GLN A 117 -10.77 0.57 10.91
N GLU A 118 -10.19 -0.08 11.92
CA GLU A 118 -10.83 -1.22 12.57
C GLU A 118 -12.08 -0.71 13.28
N PRO A 119 -13.28 -1.26 12.99
CA PRO A 119 -14.48 -0.83 13.69
C PRO A 119 -14.30 -1.12 15.17
N SER A 120 -14.32 -0.07 15.98
CA SER A 120 -14.56 -0.16 17.42
C SER A 120 -15.98 -0.71 17.60
N GLY A 121 -16.11 -2.02 17.48
CA GLY A 121 -17.37 -2.74 17.31
C GLY A 121 -17.34 -4.09 18.01
N MET A 122 -16.79 -4.12 19.23
CA MET A 122 -17.05 -5.20 20.19
C MET A 122 -17.21 -4.56 21.56
N HIS A 123 -18.42 -4.07 21.83
CA HIS A 123 -18.89 -3.94 23.21
C HIS A 123 -19.11 -5.37 23.74
N PRO A 124 -18.43 -5.82 24.80
CA PRO A 124 -18.88 -6.96 25.56
C PRO A 124 -19.99 -6.48 26.49
N HIS A 125 -21.25 -6.67 26.10
CA HIS A 125 -22.33 -6.81 27.07
C HIS A 125 -22.50 -8.33 27.25
N GLY A 126 -22.29 -8.92 28.43
CA GLY A 126 -22.77 -8.44 29.73
C GLY A 126 -24.16 -9.01 29.93
#